data_AF-A0A136L8T3-F1
#
_entry.id   AF-A0A136L8T3-F1
#
_cell.length_a   1.000
_cell.length_b   1.000
_cell.length_c   1.000
_cell.angle_alpha   90.00
_cell.angle_beta   90.00
_cell.angle_gamma   90.00
#
_symmetry.space_group_name_H-M   'P 1'
#
loop_
_entity.id
_entity.type
_entity.pdbx_description
1 polymer ?
#
loop_
_entity_poly.entity_id
_entity_poly.type
_entity_poly.pdbx_seq_one_letter_code
_entity_poly.pdbx_strand_id
1 'polypeptide(L)'
;MQSTESNVRQEPSSGRILGINPDAKGGRKSRPRRKGRNLSPERQASLALARSRMYLLLSLGFRYPSEETFECLKIECEAVREAIRKGLLPAATADGSLQEELERLAAFLEDLDFPKFEAEYLRVFTHVITSDCHPCETAYTATHLFQQANKLSDLNGFYRAFGVTPGTERPDHISVEAEFMAYLAQKEARAASTGRPRRASAMYRTQVAFLETHLGPWVRVFAKFVAIKAPSGPHHCLANLVSRFFPWEFAEQGARVHEISGPPKPLPLMQQKEMETEDDECPVFELACSRQGVLGTHADTFGLGGDD
;
A
#
# COMPACT_ATOMS: atom_id res chain seq x y z
N MET A 1 -30.54 21.66 -50.31
CA MET A 1 -29.24 21.08 -50.73
C MET A 1 -28.35 21.08 -49.49
N GLN A 2 -27.85 19.89 -49.14
CA GLN A 2 -27.19 19.58 -47.88
C GLN A 2 -25.79 20.20 -47.81
N SER A 3 -25.52 20.97 -46.77
CA SER A 3 -24.16 21.37 -46.39
C SER A 3 -23.70 20.47 -45.24
N THR A 4 -22.72 19.64 -45.53
CA THR A 4 -22.10 18.70 -44.59
C THR A 4 -21.11 19.42 -43.68
N GLU A 5 -21.45 19.57 -42.39
CA GLU A 5 -20.49 19.95 -41.36
C GLU A 5 -19.66 18.72 -40.97
N SER A 6 -18.34 18.84 -41.15
CA SER A 6 -17.35 17.82 -40.81
C SER A 6 -16.97 17.98 -39.34
N ASN A 7 -17.40 17.02 -38.52
CA ASN A 7 -17.08 16.92 -37.11
C ASN A 7 -15.66 16.34 -36.95
N VAL A 8 -14.64 17.19 -36.81
CA VAL A 8 -13.27 16.77 -36.48
C VAL A 8 -13.15 16.68 -34.95
N ARG A 9 -13.24 15.45 -34.43
CA ARG A 9 -12.89 15.12 -33.05
C ARG A 9 -11.38 15.36 -32.86
N GLN A 10 -11.02 16.29 -31.96
CA GLN A 10 -9.66 16.43 -31.46
C GLN A 10 -9.36 15.26 -30.50
N GLU A 11 -8.38 14.43 -30.84
CA GLU A 11 -7.82 13.45 -29.92
C GLU A 11 -6.95 14.15 -28.86
N PRO A 12 -7.02 13.76 -27.57
CA PRO A 12 -6.14 14.30 -26.55
C PRO A 12 -4.72 13.73 -26.71
N SER A 13 -3.75 14.63 -26.78
CA SER A 13 -2.32 14.35 -26.92
C SER A 13 -1.80 13.41 -25.82
N SER A 14 -1.25 12.27 -26.25
CA SER A 14 -0.53 11.31 -25.41
C SER A 14 0.68 11.97 -24.72
N GLY A 15 0.57 12.20 -23.42
CA GLY A 15 1.67 12.65 -22.56
C GLY A 15 2.74 11.57 -22.48
N ARG A 16 3.94 11.88 -23.00
CA ARG A 16 5.16 11.05 -22.85
C ARG A 16 5.45 10.84 -21.36
N ILE A 17 5.45 9.59 -20.93
CA ILE A 17 6.03 9.17 -19.66
C ILE A 17 7.53 9.46 -19.70
N LEU A 18 7.99 10.41 -18.88
CA LEU A 18 9.42 10.60 -18.60
C LEU A 18 9.94 9.33 -17.93
N GLY A 19 10.66 8.50 -18.68
CA GLY A 19 11.29 7.29 -18.13
C GLY A 19 11.62 6.19 -19.14
N ILE A 20 11.06 6.20 -20.36
CA ILE A 20 11.40 5.23 -21.39
C ILE A 20 11.66 5.96 -22.70
N ASN A 21 12.95 6.24 -22.98
CA ASN A 21 13.39 6.67 -24.29
C ASN A 21 13.51 5.41 -25.19
N PRO A 22 12.69 5.25 -26.24
CA PRO A 22 12.72 4.06 -27.10
C PRO A 22 14.01 3.98 -27.96
N ASP A 23 14.73 5.09 -28.12
CA ASP A 23 15.89 5.20 -29.03
C ASP A 23 17.25 5.29 -28.31
N ALA A 24 17.28 5.06 -26.99
CA ALA A 24 18.54 4.99 -26.25
C ALA A 24 19.33 3.72 -26.65
N LYS A 25 20.27 3.87 -27.61
CA LYS A 25 21.35 2.90 -27.90
C LYS A 25 22.37 2.89 -26.75
N GLY A 26 21.93 2.51 -25.56
CA GLY A 26 22.79 2.15 -24.44
C GLY A 26 22.82 0.62 -24.34
N GLY A 27 24.01 0.03 -24.32
CA GLY A 27 24.18 -1.42 -24.24
C GLY A 27 23.32 -2.01 -23.13
N ARG A 28 22.27 -2.76 -23.51
CA ARG A 28 21.43 -3.52 -22.59
C ARG A 28 22.31 -4.57 -21.93
N LYS A 29 22.96 -4.24 -20.82
CA LYS A 29 23.41 -5.26 -19.88
C LYS A 29 22.15 -6.01 -19.46
N SER A 30 21.98 -7.22 -19.98
CA SER A 30 20.85 -8.09 -19.68
C SER A 30 20.71 -8.18 -18.16
N ARG A 31 19.60 -7.68 -17.62
CA ARG A 31 19.24 -7.91 -16.21
C ARG A 31 19.34 -9.41 -15.95
N PRO A 32 19.96 -9.85 -14.84
CA PRO A 32 20.13 -11.27 -14.59
C PRO A 32 18.75 -11.93 -14.59
N ARG A 33 18.62 -13.00 -15.38
CA ARG A 33 17.50 -13.93 -15.26
C ARG A 33 17.40 -14.35 -13.79
N ARG A 34 16.17 -14.43 -13.27
CA ARG A 34 15.82 -14.99 -11.96
C ARG A 34 16.82 -16.10 -11.60
N LYS A 35 17.54 -15.99 -10.47
CA LYS A 35 18.54 -16.98 -10.07
C LYS A 35 17.86 -18.37 -10.03
N GLY A 36 18.12 -19.17 -11.06
CA GLY A 36 18.20 -20.63 -11.00
C GLY A 36 16.99 -21.45 -10.52
N ARG A 37 15.74 -21.05 -10.71
CA ARG A 37 14.61 -22.00 -10.62
C ARG A 37 13.67 -21.86 -11.80
N ASN A 38 13.82 -22.74 -12.79
CA ASN A 38 12.74 -23.05 -13.73
C ASN A 38 11.65 -23.76 -12.92
N LEU A 39 10.83 -23.00 -12.20
CA LEU A 39 9.63 -23.53 -11.57
C LEU A 39 8.66 -23.99 -12.65
N SER A 40 7.93 -25.07 -12.40
CA SER A 40 6.78 -25.40 -13.25
C SER A 40 5.77 -24.23 -13.21
N PRO A 41 4.97 -24.02 -14.27
CA PRO A 41 3.94 -22.98 -14.28
C PRO A 41 3.01 -23.04 -13.06
N GLU A 42 2.65 -24.24 -12.61
CA GLU A 42 1.82 -24.48 -11.43
C GLU A 42 2.53 -24.02 -10.16
N ARG A 43 3.80 -24.41 -9.99
CA ARG A 43 4.58 -24.00 -8.81
C ARG A 43 4.85 -22.50 -8.79
N GLN A 44 5.10 -21.89 -9.95
CA GLN A 44 5.21 -20.44 -10.07
C GLN A 44 3.89 -19.76 -9.66
N ALA A 45 2.76 -20.28 -10.13
CA ALA A 45 1.45 -19.73 -9.81
C ALA A 45 1.16 -19.81 -8.30
N SER A 46 1.39 -20.97 -7.68
CA SER A 46 1.18 -21.15 -6.24
C SER A 46 2.11 -20.27 -5.40
N LEU A 47 3.38 -20.11 -5.80
CA LEU A 47 4.32 -19.24 -5.10
C LEU A 47 3.93 -17.77 -5.22
N ALA A 48 3.54 -17.31 -6.41
CA ALA A 48 3.08 -15.95 -6.61
C ALA A 48 1.79 -15.65 -5.81
N LEU A 49 0.86 -16.61 -5.75
CA LEU A 49 -0.33 -16.48 -4.91
C LEU A 49 0.01 -16.44 -3.42
N ALA A 50 0.94 -17.28 -2.95
CA ALA A 50 1.40 -17.27 -1.57
C ALA A 50 2.06 -15.94 -1.18
N ARG A 51 2.91 -15.38 -2.05
CA ARG A 51 3.46 -14.04 -1.88
C ARG A 51 2.38 -12.97 -1.83
N SER A 52 1.35 -13.07 -2.67
CA SER A 52 0.20 -12.15 -2.60
C SER A 52 -0.50 -12.19 -1.25
N ARG A 53 -0.67 -13.37 -0.63
CA ARG A 53 -1.31 -13.50 0.69
C ARG A 53 -0.50 -12.80 1.76
N MET A 54 0.84 -12.93 1.74
CA MET A 54 1.72 -12.18 2.64
C MET A 54 1.56 -10.66 2.45
N TYR A 55 1.54 -10.19 1.21
CA TYR A 55 1.34 -8.76 0.95
C TYR A 55 -0.04 -8.24 1.39
N LEU A 56 -1.11 -9.04 1.24
CA LEU A 56 -2.44 -8.67 1.74
C LEU A 56 -2.49 -8.64 3.26
N LEU A 57 -1.90 -9.63 3.94
CA LEU A 57 -1.75 -9.65 5.40
C LEU A 57 -1.09 -8.36 5.90
N LEU A 58 0.03 -7.97 5.29
CA LEU A 58 0.74 -6.74 5.64
C LEU A 58 -0.07 -5.48 5.30
N SER A 59 -0.77 -5.47 4.16
CA SER A 59 -1.62 -4.35 3.76
C SER A 59 -2.73 -4.09 4.78
N LEU A 60 -3.46 -5.15 5.15
CA LEU A 60 -4.56 -5.09 6.11
C LEU A 60 -4.03 -4.74 7.51
N GLY A 61 -2.90 -5.31 7.91
CA GLY A 61 -2.33 -5.12 9.24
C GLY A 61 -1.80 -3.72 9.53
N PHE A 62 -1.47 -2.94 8.49
CA PHE A 62 -0.97 -1.57 8.65
C PHE A 62 -1.96 -0.49 8.18
N ARG A 63 -3.12 -0.87 7.64
CA ARG A 63 -4.20 0.05 7.29
C ARG A 63 -5.03 0.39 8.52
N TYR A 64 -5.62 1.59 8.56
CA TYR A 64 -6.66 1.88 9.53
C TYR A 64 -7.76 0.81 9.48
N PRO A 65 -8.06 0.11 10.58
CA PRO A 65 -8.97 -1.02 10.54
C PRO A 65 -10.43 -0.59 10.56
N SER A 66 -11.24 -1.28 9.78
CA SER A 66 -12.69 -1.47 9.99
C SER A 66 -12.97 -2.90 10.44
N GLU A 67 -14.17 -3.17 10.95
CA GLU A 67 -14.61 -4.53 11.30
C GLU A 67 -14.41 -5.53 10.14
N GLU A 68 -14.78 -5.13 8.92
CA GLU A 68 -14.60 -5.95 7.71
C GLU A 68 -13.12 -6.27 7.47
N THR A 69 -12.25 -5.26 7.50
CA THR A 69 -10.81 -5.47 7.23
C THR A 69 -10.12 -6.28 8.33
N PHE A 70 -10.62 -6.21 9.58
CA PHE A 70 -10.12 -7.01 10.69
C PHE A 70 -10.45 -8.50 10.51
N GLU A 71 -11.65 -8.82 10.02
CA GLU A 71 -11.99 -10.20 9.66
C GLU A 71 -11.20 -10.68 8.44
N CYS A 72 -11.00 -9.83 7.43
CA CYS A 72 -10.09 -10.15 6.33
C CYS A 72 -8.65 -10.40 6.80
N LEU A 73 -8.16 -9.64 7.80
CA LEU A 73 -6.82 -9.82 8.35
C LEU A 73 -6.63 -11.22 8.94
N LYS A 74 -7.63 -11.72 9.68
CA LYS A 74 -7.64 -13.09 10.23
C LYS A 74 -7.58 -14.15 9.12
N ILE A 75 -8.38 -13.96 8.06
CA ILE A 75 -8.41 -14.87 6.90
C ILE A 75 -7.05 -14.91 6.21
N GLU A 76 -6.43 -13.76 5.96
CA GLU A 76 -5.11 -13.70 5.33
C GLU A 76 -4.03 -14.29 6.24
N CYS A 77 -4.12 -14.10 7.56
CA CYS A 77 -3.19 -14.70 8.52
C CYS A 77 -3.20 -16.24 8.40
N GLU A 78 -4.39 -16.87 8.36
CA GLU A 78 -4.49 -18.31 8.15
C GLU A 78 -4.03 -18.74 6.76
N ALA A 79 -4.33 -17.96 5.72
CA ALA A 79 -3.88 -18.27 4.36
C ALA A 79 -2.34 -18.26 4.24
N VAL A 80 -1.66 -17.36 4.96
CA VAL A 80 -0.19 -17.32 5.02
C VAL A 80 0.35 -18.51 5.84
N ARG A 81 -0.28 -18.88 6.97
CA ARG A 81 0.09 -20.09 7.74
C ARG A 81 0.05 -21.32 6.84
N GLU A 82 -1.02 -21.46 6.08
CA GLU A 82 -1.17 -22.56 5.14
C GLU A 82 -0.14 -22.54 4.00
N ALA A 83 0.23 -21.36 3.50
CA ALA A 83 1.31 -21.23 2.53
C ALA A 83 2.68 -21.66 3.07
N ILE A 84 2.96 -21.41 4.35
CA ILE A 84 4.15 -21.91 5.05
C ILE A 84 4.08 -23.44 5.20
N ARG A 85 2.95 -24.00 5.65
CA ARG A 85 2.76 -25.46 5.79
C ARG A 85 2.97 -26.20 4.46
N LYS A 86 2.53 -25.61 3.35
CA LYS A 86 2.74 -26.12 1.98
C LYS A 86 4.15 -25.88 1.42
N GLY A 87 5.04 -25.26 2.20
CA GLY A 87 6.41 -24.91 1.81
C GLY A 87 6.48 -23.94 0.63
N LEU A 88 5.43 -23.13 0.42
CA LEU A 88 5.40 -22.07 -0.60
C LEU A 88 6.09 -20.82 -0.10
N LEU A 89 5.95 -20.50 1.18
CA LEU A 89 6.72 -19.51 1.90
C LEU A 89 7.67 -20.20 2.88
N PRO A 90 8.82 -19.58 3.19
CA PRO A 90 9.75 -20.14 4.16
C PRO A 90 9.16 -20.10 5.58
N ALA A 91 9.32 -21.17 6.35
CA ALA A 91 8.98 -21.18 7.77
C ALA A 91 9.95 -20.33 8.60
N ALA A 92 11.21 -20.24 8.17
CA ALA A 92 12.24 -19.42 8.79
C ALA A 92 13.16 -18.80 7.74
N THR A 93 13.76 -17.67 8.10
CA THR A 93 14.70 -16.91 7.28
C THR A 93 16.00 -16.71 8.06
N ALA A 94 17.01 -16.08 7.45
CA ALA A 94 18.25 -15.74 8.16
C ALA A 94 18.00 -14.83 9.38
N ASP A 95 16.92 -14.03 9.34
CA ASP A 95 16.57 -13.05 10.37
C ASP A 95 15.58 -13.61 11.41
N GLY A 96 15.27 -14.91 11.35
CA GLY A 96 14.44 -15.62 12.34
C GLY A 96 13.23 -16.36 11.76
N SER A 97 12.42 -16.94 12.66
CA SER A 97 11.26 -17.76 12.34
C SER A 97 10.07 -16.92 11.88
N LEU A 98 9.62 -17.08 10.64
CA LEU A 98 8.37 -16.45 10.16
C LEU A 98 7.16 -17.17 10.74
N GLN A 99 7.23 -18.50 10.84
CA GLN A 99 6.16 -19.31 11.39
C GLN A 99 5.83 -18.90 12.82
N GLU A 100 6.82 -18.74 13.69
CA GLU A 100 6.57 -18.35 15.09
C GLU A 100 5.92 -16.96 15.23
N GLU A 101 6.31 -15.98 14.41
CA GLU A 101 5.65 -14.66 14.44
C GLU A 101 4.21 -14.73 13.94
N LEU A 102 3.96 -15.60 12.96
CA LEU A 102 2.64 -15.79 12.40
C LEU A 102 1.71 -16.51 13.37
N GLU A 103 2.22 -17.49 14.12
CA GLU A 103 1.49 -18.14 15.21
C GLU A 103 1.20 -17.16 16.36
N ARG A 104 2.16 -16.29 16.72
CA ARG A 104 1.93 -15.22 17.71
C ARG A 104 0.87 -14.23 17.24
N LEU A 105 0.94 -13.80 15.97
CA LEU A 105 -0.06 -12.90 15.38
C LEU A 105 -1.45 -13.56 15.41
N ALA A 106 -1.56 -14.81 15.00
CA ALA A 106 -2.83 -15.55 15.02
C ALA A 106 -3.42 -15.60 16.44
N ALA A 107 -2.62 -15.93 17.46
CA ALA A 107 -3.08 -15.92 18.84
C ALA A 107 -3.61 -14.54 19.29
N PHE A 108 -2.89 -13.45 18.96
CA PHE A 108 -3.41 -12.11 19.25
C PHE A 108 -4.72 -11.81 18.52
N LEU A 109 -4.85 -12.21 17.26
CA LEU A 109 -6.07 -11.95 16.47
C LEU A 109 -7.27 -12.79 16.94
N GLU A 110 -7.03 -13.96 17.54
CA GLU A 110 -8.07 -14.79 18.17
C GLU A 110 -8.57 -14.17 19.50
N ASP A 111 -7.65 -13.61 20.28
CA ASP A 111 -7.96 -13.01 21.60
C ASP A 111 -8.55 -11.58 21.51
N LEU A 112 -8.29 -10.87 20.41
CA LEU A 112 -8.74 -9.49 20.20
C LEU A 112 -10.11 -9.43 19.52
N ASP A 113 -10.96 -8.54 20.01
CA ASP A 113 -12.11 -8.03 19.27
C ASP A 113 -11.71 -6.79 18.44
N PHE A 114 -12.57 -6.37 17.51
CA PHE A 114 -12.31 -5.22 16.65
C PHE A 114 -12.00 -3.93 17.45
N PRO A 115 -12.78 -3.53 18.48
CA PRO A 115 -12.46 -2.32 19.25
C PRO A 115 -11.08 -2.32 19.89
N LYS A 116 -10.63 -3.47 20.42
CA LYS A 116 -9.26 -3.58 20.99
C LYS A 116 -8.19 -3.51 19.90
N PHE A 117 -8.42 -4.11 18.74
CA PHE A 117 -7.50 -4.02 17.61
C PHE A 117 -7.40 -2.58 17.08
N GLU A 118 -8.52 -1.87 16.97
CA GLU A 118 -8.55 -0.46 16.58
C GLU A 118 -7.83 0.43 17.61
N ALA A 119 -8.06 0.21 18.91
CA ALA A 119 -7.37 0.94 19.97
C ALA A 119 -5.84 0.71 19.92
N GLU A 120 -5.41 -0.52 19.65
CA GLU A 120 -4.00 -0.86 19.44
C GLU A 120 -3.43 -0.17 18.18
N TYR A 121 -4.17 -0.14 17.07
CA TYR A 121 -3.79 0.59 15.87
C TYR A 121 -3.59 2.09 16.15
N LEU A 122 -4.58 2.72 16.80
CA LEU A 122 -4.53 4.12 17.18
C LEU A 122 -3.33 4.41 18.09
N ARG A 123 -3.07 3.56 19.09
CA ARG A 123 -1.90 3.69 19.97
C ARG A 123 -0.57 3.68 19.20
N VAL A 124 -0.48 2.88 18.13
CA VAL A 124 0.75 2.76 17.33
C VAL A 124 0.87 3.89 16.30
N PHE A 125 -0.20 4.28 15.61
CA PHE A 125 -0.13 5.18 14.45
C PHE A 125 -0.70 6.60 14.68
N THR A 126 -1.33 6.89 15.82
CA THR A 126 -1.86 8.22 16.22
C THR A 126 -1.35 8.61 17.62
N HIS A 127 -1.59 9.77 18.28
CA HIS A 127 -1.54 11.19 17.92
C HIS A 127 -0.39 11.87 18.74
N VAL A 128 0.11 13.03 18.30
CA VAL A 128 1.06 13.96 19.00
C VAL A 128 2.57 13.71 18.80
N ILE A 129 3.06 12.51 18.49
CA ILE A 129 4.49 12.25 18.18
C ILE A 129 4.62 11.24 17.01
N THR A 130 3.98 11.52 15.88
CA THR A 130 3.96 10.65 14.70
C THR A 130 5.21 10.74 13.82
N SER A 131 6.30 11.36 14.32
CA SER A 131 7.57 11.30 13.59
C SER A 131 8.11 9.89 13.52
N ASP A 132 8.03 9.09 14.59
CA ASP A 132 8.98 7.98 14.77
C ASP A 132 8.72 6.76 13.89
N CYS A 133 7.47 6.48 13.50
CA CYS A 133 7.11 5.33 12.67
C CYS A 133 6.00 5.65 11.64
N HIS A 134 6.09 6.82 10.99
CA HIS A 134 5.10 7.24 9.98
C HIS A 134 4.90 6.14 8.91
N PRO A 135 3.68 5.78 8.50
CA PRO A 135 3.46 4.64 7.60
C PRO A 135 3.59 4.97 6.10
N CYS A 136 4.36 6.00 5.73
CA CYS A 136 4.48 6.46 4.35
C CYS A 136 5.93 6.52 3.85
N GLU A 137 6.20 6.06 2.62
CA GLU A 137 7.54 6.03 2.00
C GLU A 137 8.24 7.38 2.05
N THR A 138 7.51 8.46 1.73
CA THR A 138 8.12 9.79 1.62
C THR A 138 8.59 10.34 2.97
N ALA A 139 8.04 9.86 4.08
CA ALA A 139 8.51 10.21 5.42
C ALA A 139 9.91 9.65 5.71
N TYR A 140 10.38 8.64 4.98
CA TYR A 140 11.72 8.07 5.15
C TYR A 140 12.69 8.48 4.05
N THR A 141 12.18 8.65 2.83
CA THR A 141 13.02 8.75 1.64
C THR A 141 13.08 10.14 1.03
N ALA A 142 12.09 11.02 1.29
CA ALA A 142 12.09 12.38 0.77
C ALA A 142 12.79 13.34 1.75
N THR A 143 13.66 14.20 1.23
CA THR A 143 14.34 15.24 2.02
C THR A 143 13.73 16.63 1.84
N HIS A 144 12.94 16.84 0.78
CA HIS A 144 12.25 18.10 0.49
C HIS A 144 10.97 17.86 -0.32
N LEU A 145 10.07 18.85 -0.35
CA LEU A 145 8.73 18.75 -0.96
C LEU A 145 8.76 18.31 -2.44
N PHE A 146 9.75 18.79 -3.22
CA PHE A 146 9.89 18.37 -4.62
C PHE A 146 10.22 16.87 -4.77
N GLN A 147 11.05 16.29 -3.89
CA GLN A 147 11.29 14.85 -3.89
C GLN A 147 10.04 14.07 -3.52
N GLN A 148 9.26 14.55 -2.54
CA GLN A 148 7.98 13.96 -2.18
C GLN A 148 7.01 13.95 -3.36
N ALA A 149 6.84 15.09 -4.04
CA ALA A 149 5.97 15.21 -5.20
C ALA A 149 6.38 14.25 -6.33
N ASN A 150 7.69 14.13 -6.60
CA ASN A 150 8.21 13.21 -7.61
C ASN A 150 7.93 11.75 -7.26
N LYS A 151 8.15 11.34 -6.00
CA LYS A 151 7.84 9.98 -5.51
C LYS A 151 6.36 9.65 -5.65
N LEU A 152 5.49 10.57 -5.20
CA LEU A 152 4.04 10.40 -5.33
C LEU A 152 3.60 10.34 -6.79
N SER A 153 4.22 11.11 -7.69
CA SER A 153 3.95 11.04 -9.13
C SER A 153 4.37 9.71 -9.73
N ASP A 154 5.52 9.16 -9.33
CA ASP A 154 6.02 7.88 -9.82
C ASP A 154 5.12 6.72 -9.38
N LEU A 155 4.76 6.67 -8.08
CA LEU A 155 3.79 5.70 -7.53
C LEU A 155 2.46 5.73 -8.28
N ASN A 156 1.90 6.94 -8.50
CA ASN A 156 0.67 7.09 -9.28
C ASN A 156 0.84 6.66 -10.74
N GLY A 157 2.04 6.81 -11.30
CA GLY A 157 2.41 6.26 -12.62
C GLY A 157 2.30 4.73 -12.65
N PHE A 158 2.85 4.05 -11.65
CA PHE A 158 2.67 2.60 -11.48
C PHE A 158 1.20 2.22 -11.38
N TYR A 159 0.43 2.85 -10.50
CA TYR A 159 -0.98 2.50 -10.31
C TYR A 159 -1.81 2.70 -11.60
N ARG A 160 -1.63 3.86 -12.25
CA ARG A 160 -2.33 4.16 -13.51
C ARG A 160 -1.98 3.20 -14.64
N ALA A 161 -0.73 2.73 -14.72
CA ALA A 161 -0.31 1.74 -15.73
C ALA A 161 -1.07 0.41 -15.63
N PHE A 162 -1.68 0.13 -14.48
CA PHE A 162 -2.50 -1.06 -14.24
C PHE A 162 -4.00 -0.77 -14.13
N GLY A 163 -4.41 0.49 -14.35
CA GLY A 163 -5.80 0.93 -14.25
C GLY A 163 -6.35 0.87 -12.82
N VAL A 164 -5.49 1.04 -11.82
CA VAL A 164 -5.89 1.09 -10.41
C VAL A 164 -5.58 2.46 -9.83
N THR A 165 -6.32 2.85 -8.80
CA THR A 165 -6.12 4.09 -8.04
C THR A 165 -6.06 3.75 -6.56
N PRO A 166 -5.23 4.45 -5.77
CA PRO A 166 -5.28 4.34 -4.31
C PRO A 166 -6.69 4.64 -3.78
N GLY A 167 -7.04 4.02 -2.65
CA GLY A 167 -8.28 4.29 -1.94
C GLY A 167 -8.21 5.59 -1.14
N THR A 168 -8.63 5.53 0.12
CA THR A 168 -8.61 6.66 1.06
C THR A 168 -7.21 7.00 1.57
N GLU A 169 -6.33 6.01 1.62
CA GLU A 169 -4.95 6.16 2.07
C GLU A 169 -4.09 6.90 1.03
N ARG A 170 -3.02 7.52 1.52
CA ARG A 170 -2.03 8.17 0.64
C ARG A 170 -1.40 7.14 -0.33
N PRO A 171 -1.05 7.56 -1.57
CA PRO A 171 -0.42 6.67 -2.56
C PRO A 171 0.85 5.99 -2.06
N ASP A 172 1.60 6.65 -1.17
CA ASP A 172 2.87 6.14 -0.62
C ASP A 172 2.71 5.48 0.76
N HIS A 173 1.48 5.18 1.18
CA HIS A 173 1.22 4.47 2.41
C HIS A 173 1.61 2.98 2.27
N ILE A 174 2.23 2.38 3.28
CA ILE A 174 2.67 0.97 3.24
C ILE A 174 1.54 0.02 2.85
N SER A 175 0.32 0.26 3.34
CA SER A 175 -0.83 -0.57 3.01
C SER A 175 -1.16 -0.55 1.51
N VAL A 176 -1.03 0.61 0.85
CA VAL A 176 -1.29 0.79 -0.58
C VAL A 176 -0.19 0.15 -1.42
N GLU A 177 1.08 0.35 -1.04
CA GLU A 177 2.21 -0.28 -1.71
C GLU A 177 2.18 -1.81 -1.60
N ALA A 178 1.86 -2.34 -0.42
CA ALA A 178 1.71 -3.78 -0.21
C ALA A 178 0.51 -4.35 -0.98
N GLU A 179 -0.64 -3.67 -0.98
CA GLU A 179 -1.82 -4.07 -1.76
C GLU A 179 -1.50 -4.13 -3.26
N PHE A 180 -0.76 -3.16 -3.77
CA PHE A 180 -0.33 -3.17 -5.16
C PHE A 180 0.61 -4.35 -5.48
N MET A 181 1.53 -4.68 -4.58
CA MET A 181 2.37 -5.87 -4.71
C MET A 181 1.56 -7.17 -4.69
N ALA A 182 0.55 -7.27 -3.83
CA ALA A 182 -0.39 -8.38 -3.83
C ALA A 182 -1.11 -8.51 -5.18
N TYR A 183 -1.64 -7.41 -5.70
CA TYR A 183 -2.31 -7.34 -6.99
C TYR A 183 -1.41 -7.82 -8.15
N LEU A 184 -0.16 -7.37 -8.20
CA LEU A 184 0.79 -7.81 -9.22
C LEU A 184 1.11 -9.31 -9.11
N ALA A 185 1.28 -9.81 -7.87
CA ALA A 185 1.55 -11.22 -7.61
C ALA A 185 0.35 -12.12 -7.98
N GLN A 186 -0.89 -11.67 -7.76
CA GLN A 186 -2.09 -12.37 -8.26
C GLN A 186 -2.15 -12.39 -9.79
N LYS A 187 -1.83 -11.27 -10.44
CA LYS A 187 -1.76 -11.23 -11.92
C LYS A 187 -0.67 -12.15 -12.46
N GLU A 188 0.47 -12.25 -11.78
CA GLU A 188 1.50 -13.23 -12.11
C GLU A 188 0.97 -14.66 -11.98
N ALA A 189 0.32 -14.98 -10.85
CA ALA A 189 -0.23 -16.31 -10.60
C ALA A 189 -1.24 -16.73 -11.66
N ARG A 190 -2.18 -15.83 -12.00
CA ARG A 190 -3.17 -16.06 -13.05
C ARG A 190 -2.54 -16.22 -14.42
N ALA A 191 -1.51 -15.44 -14.75
CA ALA A 191 -0.82 -15.57 -16.03
C ALA A 191 -0.03 -16.88 -16.12
N ALA A 192 0.59 -17.33 -15.03
CA ALA A 192 1.31 -18.59 -14.97
C ALA A 192 0.36 -19.80 -15.12
N SER A 193 -0.76 -19.82 -14.37
CA SER A 193 -1.73 -20.93 -14.41
C SER A 193 -2.51 -21.01 -15.74
N THR A 194 -2.62 -19.92 -16.48
CA THR A 194 -3.31 -19.88 -17.78
C THR A 194 -2.37 -20.01 -18.99
N GLY A 195 -1.11 -20.43 -18.77
CA GLY A 195 -0.16 -20.66 -19.87
C GLY A 195 0.27 -19.39 -20.60
N ARG A 196 0.35 -18.24 -19.90
CA ARG A 196 0.73 -16.93 -20.46
C ARG A 196 2.09 -16.45 -19.92
N PRO A 197 3.20 -17.15 -20.22
CA PRO A 197 4.50 -16.92 -19.58
C PRO A 197 5.07 -15.51 -19.82
N ARG A 198 4.79 -14.90 -20.99
CA ARG A 198 5.19 -13.50 -21.26
C ARG A 198 4.50 -12.51 -20.31
N ARG A 199 3.23 -12.73 -20.00
CA ARG A 199 2.48 -11.88 -19.05
C ARG A 199 2.96 -12.11 -17.62
N ALA A 200 3.18 -13.36 -17.22
CA ALA A 200 3.75 -13.68 -15.92
C ALA A 200 5.13 -13.01 -15.73
N SER A 201 6.00 -13.11 -16.74
CA SER A 201 7.31 -12.45 -16.74
C SER A 201 7.21 -10.92 -16.66
N ALA A 202 6.23 -10.31 -17.32
CA ALA A 202 5.99 -8.87 -17.22
C ALA A 202 5.58 -8.47 -15.79
N MET A 203 4.65 -9.20 -15.15
CA MET A 203 4.24 -8.93 -13.77
C MET A 203 5.40 -9.09 -12.78
N TYR A 204 6.19 -10.16 -12.92
CA TYR A 204 7.40 -10.37 -12.13
C TYR A 204 8.38 -9.19 -12.27
N ARG A 205 8.63 -8.72 -13.50
CA ARG A 205 9.54 -7.59 -13.74
C ARG A 205 9.02 -6.28 -13.13
N THR A 206 7.71 -6.05 -13.15
CA THR A 206 7.12 -4.89 -12.48
C THR A 206 7.27 -4.99 -10.96
N GLN A 207 7.01 -6.16 -10.37
CA GLN A 207 7.21 -6.39 -8.94
C GLN A 207 8.66 -6.10 -8.52
N VAL A 208 9.64 -6.63 -9.26
CA VAL A 208 11.06 -6.35 -9.00
C VAL A 208 11.35 -4.85 -9.09
N ALA A 209 10.86 -4.16 -10.12
CA ALA A 209 11.08 -2.73 -10.25
C ALA A 209 10.47 -1.95 -9.08
N PHE A 210 9.24 -2.27 -8.69
CA PHE A 210 8.55 -1.62 -7.58
C PHE A 210 9.23 -1.87 -6.23
N LEU A 211 9.73 -3.09 -5.98
CA LEU A 211 10.53 -3.41 -4.80
C LEU A 211 11.86 -2.65 -4.79
N GLU A 212 12.55 -2.53 -5.93
CA GLU A 212 13.82 -1.82 -6.03
C GLU A 212 13.68 -0.31 -5.81
N THR A 213 12.56 0.30 -6.24
CA THR A 213 12.40 1.77 -6.25
C THR A 213 11.54 2.32 -5.13
N HIS A 214 10.50 1.58 -4.70
CA HIS A 214 9.50 2.03 -3.72
C HIS A 214 9.56 1.23 -2.44
N LEU A 215 8.78 0.15 -2.34
CA LEU A 215 8.54 -0.55 -1.08
C LEU A 215 9.82 -1.04 -0.40
N GLY A 216 10.77 -1.61 -1.15
CA GLY A 216 11.97 -2.23 -0.57
C GLY A 216 12.87 -1.28 0.23
N PRO A 217 13.29 -0.12 -0.33
CA PRO A 217 14.21 0.81 0.33
C PRO A 217 13.90 1.21 1.77
N TRP A 218 12.63 1.24 2.19
CA TRP A 218 12.22 1.82 3.48
C TRP A 218 11.46 0.87 4.41
N VAL A 219 10.84 -0.20 3.88
CA VAL A 219 9.87 -1.02 4.63
C VAL A 219 10.44 -1.68 5.89
N ARG A 220 11.72 -2.11 5.86
CA ARG A 220 12.37 -2.70 7.04
C ARG A 220 12.74 -1.66 8.09
N VAL A 221 13.05 -0.43 7.68
CA VAL A 221 13.27 0.68 8.61
C VAL A 221 11.96 1.05 9.30
N PHE A 222 10.87 1.18 8.54
CA PHE A 222 9.53 1.35 9.10
C PHE A 222 9.20 0.27 10.14
N ALA A 223 9.39 -1.00 9.79
CA ALA A 223 9.12 -2.12 10.70
C ALA A 223 9.97 -2.05 11.98
N LYS A 224 11.24 -1.68 11.89
CA LYS A 224 12.09 -1.48 13.08
C LYS A 224 11.47 -0.46 14.03
N PHE A 225 10.99 0.67 13.52
CA PHE A 225 10.38 1.70 14.36
C PHE A 225 9.01 1.29 14.91
N VAL A 226 8.21 0.56 14.14
CA VAL A 226 6.97 -0.04 14.66
C VAL A 226 7.27 -1.01 15.81
N ALA A 227 8.28 -1.87 15.70
CA ALA A 227 8.66 -2.80 16.76
C ALA A 227 9.21 -2.10 18.01
N ILE A 228 9.84 -0.92 17.87
CA ILE A 228 10.26 -0.09 19.01
C ILE A 228 9.04 0.54 19.71
N LYS A 229 8.09 1.08 18.93
CA LYS A 229 6.89 1.74 19.46
C LYS A 229 5.86 0.76 20.03
N ALA A 230 5.77 -0.42 19.43
CA ALA A 230 4.98 -1.55 19.88
C ALA A 230 5.93 -2.72 20.18
N PRO A 231 6.47 -2.81 21.41
CA PRO A 231 7.38 -3.89 21.79
C PRO A 231 6.66 -5.24 21.98
N SER A 232 5.33 -5.26 21.92
CA SER A 232 4.48 -6.45 21.98
C SER A 232 3.17 -6.21 21.21
N GLY A 233 2.34 -7.25 21.09
CA GLY A 233 1.03 -7.16 20.42
C GLY A 233 1.06 -7.46 18.92
N PRO A 234 -0.08 -7.31 18.23
CA PRO A 234 -0.21 -7.68 16.82
C PRO A 234 0.70 -6.85 15.89
N HIS A 235 0.87 -5.53 16.15
CA HIS A 235 1.74 -4.69 15.34
C HIS A 235 3.24 -5.01 15.52
N HIS A 236 3.64 -5.51 16.70
CA HIS A 236 4.98 -6.05 16.90
C HIS A 236 5.21 -7.28 16.02
N CYS A 237 4.24 -8.20 15.97
CA CYS A 237 4.32 -9.40 15.14
C CYS A 237 4.36 -9.04 13.65
N LEU A 238 3.52 -8.11 13.20
CA LEU A 238 3.53 -7.59 11.82
C LEU A 238 4.87 -6.95 11.45
N ALA A 239 5.47 -6.16 12.34
CA ALA A 239 6.80 -5.60 12.14
C ALA A 239 7.90 -6.67 12.04
N ASN A 240 7.84 -7.72 12.87
CA ASN A 240 8.77 -8.83 12.78
C ASN A 240 8.58 -9.65 11.50
N LEU A 241 7.34 -9.84 11.04
CA LEU A 241 7.04 -10.46 9.75
C LEU A 241 7.67 -9.67 8.61
N VAL A 242 7.51 -8.35 8.57
CA VAL A 242 8.19 -7.48 7.58
C VAL A 242 9.71 -7.68 7.64
N SER A 243 10.29 -7.56 8.83
CA SER A 243 11.74 -7.60 9.02
C SER A 243 12.36 -8.90 8.51
N ARG A 244 11.65 -10.03 8.69
CA ARG A 244 12.08 -11.38 8.29
C ARG A 244 11.71 -11.73 6.86
N PHE A 245 10.55 -11.31 6.37
CA PHE A 245 10.04 -11.66 5.05
C PHE A 245 10.80 -10.98 3.92
N PHE A 246 11.05 -9.67 4.03
CA PHE A 246 11.57 -8.88 2.91
C PHE A 246 12.98 -9.29 2.44
N PRO A 247 13.95 -9.66 3.30
CA PRO A 247 15.24 -10.19 2.85
C PRO A 247 15.11 -11.47 2.01
N TRP A 248 14.23 -12.38 2.42
CA TRP A 248 13.91 -13.58 1.63
C TRP A 248 13.23 -13.20 0.31
N GLU A 249 12.27 -12.29 0.36
CA GLU A 249 11.50 -11.83 -0.80
C GLU A 249 12.41 -11.17 -1.85
N PHE A 250 13.33 -10.31 -1.43
CA PHE A 250 14.32 -9.69 -2.32
C PHE A 250 15.19 -10.77 -2.99
N ALA A 251 15.65 -11.77 -2.22
CA ALA A 251 16.45 -12.86 -2.76
C ALA A 251 15.66 -13.77 -3.71
N GLU A 252 14.41 -14.12 -3.37
CA GLU A 252 13.50 -14.93 -4.18
C GLU A 252 13.19 -14.24 -5.51
N GLN A 253 12.94 -12.93 -5.46
CA GLN A 253 12.66 -12.12 -6.64
C GLN A 253 13.93 -11.72 -7.39
N GLY A 254 15.12 -11.84 -6.79
CA GLY A 254 16.36 -11.31 -7.35
C GLY A 254 16.39 -9.78 -7.45
N ALA A 255 15.62 -9.09 -6.60
CA ALA A 255 15.58 -7.63 -6.51
C ALA A 255 16.83 -7.09 -5.80
N ARG A 256 17.40 -6.01 -6.33
CA ARG A 256 18.57 -5.32 -5.75
C ARG A 256 18.11 -4.08 -4.98
N VAL A 257 17.71 -4.30 -3.74
CA VAL A 257 17.26 -3.23 -2.85
C VAL A 257 18.44 -2.64 -2.11
N HIS A 258 18.58 -1.32 -2.18
CA HIS A 258 19.47 -0.57 -1.30
C HIS A 258 18.64 0.02 -0.16
N GLU A 259 18.67 -0.64 0.99
CA GLU A 259 17.95 -0.17 2.16
C GLU A 259 18.55 1.14 2.68
N ILE A 260 17.67 2.06 3.08
CA ILE A 260 18.08 3.27 3.76
C ILE A 260 18.43 2.98 5.22
N SER A 261 19.11 3.92 5.87
CA SER A 261 19.39 3.88 7.30
C SER A 261 18.88 5.13 7.99
N GLY A 262 18.41 4.98 9.23
CA GLY A 262 18.07 6.09 10.12
C GLY A 262 16.56 6.30 10.29
N PRO A 263 16.17 7.20 11.21
CA PRO A 263 14.77 7.48 11.48
C PRO A 263 14.07 8.15 10.29
N PRO A 264 12.73 8.06 10.24
CA PRO A 264 11.93 8.92 9.37
C PRO A 264 12.32 10.38 9.58
N LYS A 265 12.37 11.12 8.47
CA LYS A 265 12.71 12.54 8.41
C LYS A 265 11.41 13.29 8.15
N PRO A 266 10.79 13.91 9.17
CA PRO A 266 9.64 14.77 8.91
C PRO A 266 10.08 15.84 7.92
N LEU A 267 9.31 15.98 6.83
CA LEU A 267 9.54 17.07 5.90
C LEU A 267 9.36 18.39 6.66
N PRO A 268 10.13 19.44 6.34
CA PRO A 268 9.86 20.76 6.88
C PRO A 268 8.40 21.06 6.60
N LEU A 269 7.60 21.24 7.66
CA LEU A 269 6.36 21.96 7.52
C LEU A 269 6.75 23.26 6.82
N MET A 270 6.07 23.62 5.73
CA MET A 270 6.12 25.02 5.30
C MET A 270 5.81 25.79 6.57
N GLN A 271 6.80 26.53 7.08
CA GLN A 271 6.56 27.47 8.14
C GLN A 271 5.43 28.32 7.57
N GLN A 272 4.22 28.13 8.10
CA GLN A 272 3.20 29.14 7.99
C GLN A 272 3.87 30.30 8.69
N LYS A 273 4.51 31.16 7.89
CA LYS A 273 5.05 32.41 8.38
C LYS A 273 3.85 33.02 9.09
N GLU A 274 3.95 33.16 10.41
CA GLU A 274 2.97 33.91 11.18
C GLU A 274 2.78 35.19 10.39
N MET A 275 1.61 35.31 9.78
CA MET A 275 1.19 36.56 9.21
C MET A 275 0.97 37.40 10.44
N GLU A 276 2.00 38.16 10.85
CA GLU A 276 1.86 39.27 11.78
C GLU A 276 0.70 40.08 11.21
N THR A 277 -0.46 39.91 11.83
CA THR A 277 -1.62 40.76 11.55
C THR A 277 -1.22 42.11 12.11
N GLU A 278 -0.80 43.01 11.23
CA GLU A 278 -0.89 44.44 11.52
C GLU A 278 -2.32 44.71 12.01
N ASP A 279 -2.39 45.33 13.18
CA ASP A 279 -3.62 45.73 13.85
C ASP A 279 -4.48 46.57 12.90
N ASP A 280 -5.49 45.97 12.30
CA ASP A 280 -6.62 46.69 11.71
C ASP A 280 -7.91 46.18 12.36
N GLU A 281 -8.54 47.09 13.10
CA GLU A 281 -9.77 46.90 13.86
C GLU A 281 -10.86 46.22 13.02
N CYS A 282 -11.33 45.05 13.47
CA CYS A 282 -12.54 44.43 12.94
C CYS A 282 -13.65 44.52 14.00
N PRO A 283 -14.81 45.17 13.71
CA PRO A 283 -15.83 45.45 14.71
C PRO A 283 -16.57 44.17 15.09
N VAL A 284 -16.74 44.00 16.41
CA VAL A 284 -17.41 42.89 17.08
C VAL A 284 -18.86 42.76 16.58
N PHE A 285 -19.21 41.57 16.07
CA PHE A 285 -20.61 41.14 15.92
C PHE A 285 -20.83 39.90 16.79
N GLU A 286 -21.60 40.09 17.87
CA GLU A 286 -22.08 39.04 18.76
C GLU A 286 -22.84 37.95 17.99
N LEU A 287 -22.49 36.69 18.21
CA LEU A 287 -23.39 35.56 17.90
C LEU A 287 -23.80 34.86 19.20
N ALA A 288 -25.07 35.05 19.54
CA ALA A 288 -25.74 34.42 20.65
C ALA A 288 -25.83 32.90 20.45
N CYS A 289 -25.51 32.18 21.53
CA CYS A 289 -25.78 30.76 21.72
C CYS A 289 -27.30 30.53 21.75
N SER A 290 -27.81 29.57 20.97
CA SER A 290 -29.14 28.98 21.19
C SER A 290 -29.17 27.52 20.77
N ARG A 291 -29.50 26.67 21.76
CA ARG A 291 -29.78 25.24 21.69
C ARG A 291 -31.17 24.99 21.10
N GLN A 292 -31.40 23.71 20.74
CA GLN A 292 -32.68 23.01 20.44
C GLN A 292 -33.07 23.02 18.94
N GLY A 293 -33.48 21.92 18.29
CA GLY A 293 -33.72 20.53 18.70
C GLY A 293 -34.29 19.69 17.53
N VAL A 294 -34.29 18.37 17.72
CA VAL A 294 -35.21 17.34 17.17
C VAL A 294 -35.46 17.29 15.64
N LEU A 295 -34.94 16.24 14.98
CA LEU A 295 -35.41 15.82 13.65
C LEU A 295 -36.55 14.80 13.79
N GLY A 296 -37.74 15.21 13.35
CA GLY A 296 -38.91 14.36 13.13
C GLY A 296 -39.06 13.98 11.65
N THR A 297 -39.62 12.79 11.44
CA THR A 297 -39.94 12.13 10.18
C THR A 297 -41.03 12.84 9.37
N HIS A 298 -40.97 12.79 8.03
CA HIS A 298 -42.18 12.80 7.21
C HIS A 298 -42.00 11.94 5.94
N ALA A 299 -42.94 11.02 5.78
CA ALA A 299 -43.27 10.30 4.56
C ALA A 299 -44.46 10.98 3.90
N ASP A 300 -44.48 11.08 2.57
CA ASP A 300 -45.67 11.37 1.74
C ASP A 300 -45.54 10.52 0.46
N THR A 301 -46.26 9.39 0.35
CA THR A 301 -47.60 9.24 -0.26
C THR A 301 -47.71 9.73 -1.70
N PHE A 302 -47.44 8.83 -2.66
CA PHE A 302 -47.94 8.93 -4.03
C PHE A 302 -49.30 8.24 -4.11
N GLY A 303 -50.35 9.02 -4.39
CA GLY A 303 -51.71 8.56 -4.60
C GLY A 303 -51.90 7.92 -5.97
N LEU A 304 -52.66 6.82 -5.96
CA LEU A 304 -53.21 6.12 -7.11
C LEU A 304 -54.38 6.94 -7.70
N GLY A 305 -54.39 7.11 -9.02
CA GLY A 305 -55.60 7.43 -9.79
C GLY A 305 -55.93 6.21 -10.66
N GLY A 306 -57.14 5.67 -10.47
CA GLY A 306 -57.69 4.56 -11.24
C GLY A 306 -58.73 4.99 -12.27
N ASP A 307 -59.12 3.98 -13.04
CA ASP A 307 -60.30 3.80 -13.90
C ASP A 307 -60.29 4.44 -15.30
N ASP A 308 -59.95 3.61 -16.32
CA ASP A 308 -60.90 2.93 -17.22
C ASP A 308 -60.25 1.72 -17.92
#